data_AF-A0A1R3VAJ5-F1
#
_entry.id   AF-A0A1R3VAJ5-F1
#
_cell.length_a   1.000
_cell.length_b   1.000
_cell.length_c   1.000
_cell.angle_alpha   90.00
_cell.angle_beta   90.00
_cell.angle_gamma   90.00
#
_symmetry.space_group_name_H-M   'P 1'
#
loop_
_entity.id
_entity.type
_entity.pdbx_description
1 polymer ?
#
loop_
_entity_poly.entity_id
_entity_poly.type
_entity_poly.pdbx_seq_one_letter_code
_entity_poly.pdbx_strand_id
1 'polypeptide(L)'
;MSANARIGCGMAKNASAPLDERTSPDGNKDGRKGRAVHSSFYMEGSVPEFTLTPIDLLRILCGVWFIPHLIGKVRNFEKATKTFEAAGLKPGKPFIVLTVALEFVAAVGMVFDIYPRWAAACGVAVLLGAAYAVVRINGPRWRWQLMGPEYPIFWALACIVSAF
;
A
#
# COMPACT_ATOMS: atom_id res chain seq x y z
N MET A 1 -36.22 28.56 11.58
CA MET A 1 -35.75 29.83 10.99
C MET A 1 -35.85 30.90 12.07
N SER A 2 -34.72 31.34 12.62
CA SER A 2 -34.68 32.43 13.59
C SER A 2 -33.42 33.26 13.32
N ALA A 3 -33.63 34.48 12.85
CA ALA A 3 -32.63 35.52 12.78
C ALA A 3 -32.78 36.40 14.03
N ASN A 4 -31.69 36.71 14.73
CA ASN A 4 -31.68 37.87 15.60
C ASN A 4 -30.25 38.42 15.76
N ALA A 5 -30.16 39.74 15.58
CA ALA A 5 -28.98 40.57 15.68
C ALA A 5 -28.89 41.23 17.08
N ARG A 6 -27.68 41.58 17.51
CA ARG A 6 -27.28 42.70 18.43
C ARG A 6 -25.75 42.64 18.58
N ILE A 7 -24.95 43.62 18.14
CA ILE A 7 -24.72 45.02 18.61
C ILE A 7 -24.06 45.10 20.00
N GLY A 8 -22.88 45.72 20.05
CA GLY A 8 -22.23 46.29 21.24
C GLY A 8 -20.69 46.16 21.18
N CYS A 9 -19.88 47.12 20.69
CA CYS A 9 -19.56 48.48 21.17
C CYS A 9 -18.25 48.53 22.01
N GLY A 10 -17.34 49.43 21.63
CA GLY A 10 -16.18 49.87 22.42
C GLY A 10 -14.85 49.87 21.63
N MET A 11 -14.53 50.89 20.83
CA MET A 11 -13.69 52.07 21.18
C MET A 11 -12.28 51.69 21.70
N ALA A 12 -11.16 52.29 21.30
CA ALA A 12 -10.89 53.46 20.47
C ALA A 12 -9.36 53.65 20.33
N LYS A 13 -8.92 54.12 19.15
CA LYS A 13 -7.89 55.16 18.88
C LYS A 13 -6.42 54.88 19.31
N ASN A 14 -5.36 55.35 18.66
CA ASN A 14 -5.06 56.06 17.39
C ASN A 14 -3.50 56.20 17.35
N ALA A 15 -2.97 56.56 16.17
CA ALA A 15 -1.78 57.43 15.95
C ALA A 15 -0.43 56.80 15.50
N SER A 16 -0.15 56.94 14.18
CA SER A 16 0.97 57.66 13.49
C SER A 16 2.40 57.69 14.10
N ALA A 17 3.54 57.73 13.39
CA ALA A 17 4.01 57.58 12.00
C ALA A 17 5.60 57.51 12.07
N PRO A 18 6.48 57.89 11.10
CA PRO A 18 7.61 57.06 10.61
C PRO A 18 9.06 57.64 10.75
N LEU A 19 10.06 56.90 10.22
CA LEU A 19 11.46 57.25 9.81
C LEU A 19 12.61 57.29 10.86
N ASP A 20 13.70 56.53 10.63
CA ASP A 20 15.11 57.01 10.63
C ASP A 20 16.04 55.92 10.06
N GLU A 21 16.79 56.28 9.03
CA GLU A 21 17.90 55.56 8.40
C GLU A 21 19.20 56.22 8.87
N ARG A 22 20.07 55.51 9.61
CA ARG A 22 21.45 55.97 9.87
C ARG A 22 22.49 54.84 9.96
N THR A 23 23.42 54.93 9.02
CA THR A 23 24.74 54.33 8.72
C THR A 23 25.74 53.93 9.86
N SER A 24 26.39 52.75 9.65
CA SER A 24 27.83 52.33 9.82
C SER A 24 28.51 52.23 11.21
N PRO A 25 29.71 51.57 11.40
CA PRO A 25 30.43 50.49 10.69
C PRO A 25 31.00 49.35 11.62
N ASP A 26 31.59 48.31 10.99
CA ASP A 26 32.68 47.40 11.43
C ASP A 26 32.67 46.64 12.79
N GLY A 27 32.84 45.31 12.70
CA GLY A 27 33.14 44.48 13.87
C GLY A 27 33.23 42.97 13.60
N ASN A 28 34.14 42.54 12.73
CA ASN A 28 34.57 41.14 12.63
C ASN A 28 35.12 40.63 13.99
N LYS A 29 34.47 39.63 14.59
CA LYS A 29 35.07 38.70 15.56
C LYS A 29 34.50 37.29 15.39
N ASP A 30 35.21 36.53 14.56
CA ASP A 30 35.82 35.23 14.85
C ASP A 30 35.10 34.23 15.79
N GLY A 31 35.10 32.95 15.38
CA GLY A 31 35.02 31.83 16.32
C GLY A 31 33.76 30.97 16.30
N ARG A 32 33.27 30.54 15.13
CA ARG A 32 32.37 29.37 15.07
C ARG A 32 32.99 28.31 14.16
N LYS A 33 33.66 27.34 14.79
CA LYS A 33 34.13 26.09 14.16
C LYS A 33 32.97 25.41 13.43
N GLY A 34 32.83 25.74 12.15
CA GLY A 34 31.96 25.07 11.20
C GLY A 34 32.48 23.66 11.02
N ARG A 35 31.71 22.70 11.51
CA ARG A 35 31.92 21.27 11.31
C ARG A 35 31.88 21.02 9.80
N ALA A 36 33.05 20.85 9.20
CA ALA A 36 33.19 20.61 7.78
C ALA A 36 32.33 19.41 7.39
N VAL A 37 31.42 19.72 6.48
CA VAL A 37 30.39 18.90 5.89
C VAL A 37 31.07 17.67 5.30
N HIS A 38 30.68 16.48 5.74
CA HIS A 38 31.06 15.24 5.08
C HIS A 38 30.32 15.23 3.74
N SER A 39 30.98 15.74 2.70
CA SER A 39 30.50 15.68 1.32
C SER A 39 30.57 14.23 0.86
N SER A 40 29.54 13.45 1.20
CA SER A 40 29.20 12.28 0.40
C SER A 40 28.65 12.80 -0.91
N PHE A 41 29.60 13.06 -1.81
CA PHE A 41 29.43 13.11 -3.25
C PHE A 41 28.86 11.74 -3.66
N TYR A 42 27.54 11.61 -3.59
CA TYR A 42 26.85 10.57 -4.34
C TYR A 42 27.03 10.96 -5.80
N MET A 43 27.77 10.14 -6.53
CA MET A 43 27.84 10.19 -7.98
C MET A 43 26.41 10.28 -8.52
N GLU A 44 26.08 11.44 -9.08
CA GLU A 44 24.90 11.72 -9.89
C GLU A 44 25.01 10.93 -11.20
N GLY A 45 24.94 9.60 -11.10
CA GLY A 45 24.68 8.76 -12.26
C GLY A 45 23.22 8.98 -12.62
N SER A 46 22.98 9.55 -13.80
CA SER A 46 21.67 9.70 -14.43
C SER A 46 21.08 8.33 -14.80
N VAL A 47 20.76 7.54 -13.77
CA VAL A 47 19.74 6.51 -13.90
C VAL A 47 18.41 7.23 -14.03
N PRO A 48 17.53 6.83 -14.95
CA PRO A 48 16.16 7.35 -14.95
C PRO A 48 15.61 7.18 -13.53
N GLU A 49 15.22 8.27 -12.88
CA GLU A 49 14.57 8.24 -11.57
C GLU A 49 13.20 7.60 -11.75
N PHE A 50 13.18 6.27 -11.86
CA PHE A 50 12.04 5.46 -11.50
C PHE A 50 11.89 5.65 -10.00
N THR A 51 11.21 6.73 -9.60
CA THR A 51 10.84 6.98 -8.21
C THR A 51 9.81 5.93 -7.82
N LEU A 52 10.29 4.70 -7.60
CA LEU A 52 9.50 3.58 -7.12
C LEU A 52 9.06 3.94 -5.72
N THR A 53 7.78 4.29 -5.61
CA THR A 53 7.20 4.50 -4.30
C THR A 53 7.21 3.15 -3.54
N PRO A 54 7.29 3.16 -2.20
CA PRO A 54 7.17 1.94 -1.42
C PRO A 54 5.88 1.16 -1.72
N ILE A 55 4.83 1.86 -2.17
CA ILE A 55 3.55 1.26 -2.52
C ILE A 55 3.59 0.53 -3.87
N ASP A 56 4.32 1.06 -4.85
CA ASP A 56 4.56 0.37 -6.13
C ASP A 56 5.39 -0.91 -5.92
N LEU A 57 6.38 -0.87 -5.03
CA LEU A 57 7.15 -2.06 -4.65
C LEU A 57 6.25 -3.12 -4.00
N LEU A 58 5.36 -2.71 -3.09
CA LEU A 58 4.40 -3.62 -2.46
C LEU A 58 3.47 -4.26 -3.50
N ARG A 59 2.98 -3.47 -4.46
CA ARG A 59 2.15 -3.94 -5.57
C ARG A 59 2.88 -4.99 -6.40
N ILE A 60 4.10 -4.69 -6.84
CA ILE A 60 4.92 -5.60 -7.66
C ILE A 60 5.19 -6.89 -6.87
N LEU A 61 5.56 -6.78 -5.59
CA LEU A 61 5.80 -7.94 -4.73
C LEU A 61 4.55 -8.81 -4.60
N CYS A 62 3.38 -8.20 -4.37
CA CYS A 62 2.11 -8.93 -4.33
C CYS A 62 1.86 -9.68 -5.63
N GLY A 63 2.03 -9.02 -6.79
CA GLY A 63 1.86 -9.63 -8.11
C GLY A 63 2.82 -10.80 -8.38
N VAL A 64 4.11 -10.63 -8.05
CA VAL A 64 5.12 -11.69 -8.19
C VAL A 64 4.81 -12.88 -7.27
N TRP A 65 4.30 -12.64 -6.06
CA TRP A 65 3.98 -13.71 -5.12
C TRP A 65 2.80 -14.59 -5.57
N PHE A 66 1.94 -14.08 -6.46
CA PHE A 66 0.88 -14.88 -7.08
C PHE A 66 1.41 -15.90 -8.11
N ILE A 67 2.58 -15.69 -8.70
CA ILE A 67 3.16 -16.59 -9.72
C ILE A 67 3.35 -18.03 -9.19
N PRO A 68 4.03 -18.28 -8.06
CA PRO A 68 4.16 -19.63 -7.53
C PRO A 68 2.81 -20.24 -7.11
N HIS A 69 1.83 -19.44 -6.69
CA HIS A 69 0.48 -19.91 -6.39
C HIS A 69 -0.27 -20.35 -7.65
N LEU A 70 -0.19 -19.56 -8.72
CA LEU A 70 -0.76 -19.89 -10.02
C LEU A 70 -0.16 -21.20 -10.56
N ILE A 71 1.17 -21.31 -10.56
CA ILE A 71 1.88 -22.52 -11.00
C ILE A 71 1.46 -23.72 -10.14
N GLY A 72 1.37 -23.54 -8.81
CA GLY A 72 0.93 -24.57 -7.89
C GLY A 72 -0.48 -25.09 -8.21
N LYS A 73 -1.44 -24.19 -8.47
CA LYS A 73 -2.81 -24.58 -8.84
C LYS A 73 -2.88 -25.25 -10.20
N VAL A 74 -2.14 -24.75 -11.20
CA VAL A 74 -2.12 -25.33 -12.54
C VAL A 74 -1.44 -26.71 -12.57
N ARG A 75 -0.38 -26.93 -11.78
CA ARG A 75 0.26 -28.25 -11.71
C ARG A 75 -0.53 -29.25 -10.89
N ASN A 76 -1.30 -28.79 -9.91
CA ASN A 76 -2.09 -29.63 -9.00
C ASN A 76 -3.60 -29.40 -9.12
N PHE A 77 -4.10 -29.23 -10.35
CA PHE A 77 -5.53 -29.01 -10.66
C PHE A 77 -6.47 -29.98 -9.92
N GLU A 78 -6.10 -31.26 -9.87
CA GLU A 78 -6.93 -32.31 -9.27
C GLU A 78 -6.99 -32.22 -7.74
N LYS A 79 -5.86 -31.90 -7.09
CA LYS A 79 -5.83 -31.67 -5.63
C LYS A 79 -6.54 -30.37 -5.27
N ALA A 80 -6.36 -29.32 -6.08
CA ALA A 80 -7.12 -28.09 -5.92
C ALA A 80 -8.62 -28.36 -6.01
N THR A 81 -9.07 -29.22 -6.94
CA THR A 81 -10.51 -29.53 -7.13
C THR A 81 -11.09 -30.15 -5.88
N LYS A 82 -10.34 -31.09 -5.29
CA LYS A 82 -10.70 -31.69 -4.00
C LYS A 82 -10.71 -30.69 -2.85
N THR A 83 -9.83 -29.68 -2.83
CA THR A 83 -9.88 -28.63 -1.79
C THR A 83 -11.11 -27.73 -1.91
N PHE A 84 -11.52 -27.34 -3.13
CA PHE A 84 -12.75 -26.57 -3.32
C PHE A 84 -14.00 -27.39 -2.97
N GLU A 85 -14.02 -28.67 -3.35
CA GLU A 85 -15.11 -29.58 -2.96
C GLU A 85 -15.15 -29.80 -1.43
N ALA A 86 -14.00 -29.92 -0.77
CA ALA A 86 -13.89 -30.04 0.67
C ALA A 86 -14.32 -28.75 1.41
N ALA A 87 -14.12 -27.58 0.80
CA ALA A 87 -14.65 -26.31 1.30
C ALA A 87 -16.17 -26.16 1.14
N GLY A 88 -16.83 -27.09 0.44
CA GLY A 88 -18.27 -27.10 0.20
C GLY A 88 -18.70 -26.43 -1.11
N LEU A 89 -17.76 -26.01 -1.96
CA LEU A 89 -18.01 -25.40 -3.27
C LEU A 89 -18.14 -26.50 -4.34
N LYS A 90 -19.30 -27.17 -4.36
CA LYS A 90 -19.65 -28.16 -5.42
C LYS A 90 -20.42 -27.45 -6.54
N PRO A 91 -20.00 -27.54 -7.81
CA PRO A 91 -18.81 -28.25 -8.36
C PRO A 91 -17.51 -27.45 -8.25
N GLY A 92 -16.39 -28.08 -7.86
CA GLY A 92 -15.11 -27.38 -7.61
C GLY A 92 -14.36 -26.92 -8.86
N LYS A 93 -14.63 -27.53 -10.03
CA LYS A 93 -13.97 -27.21 -11.30
C LYS A 93 -14.11 -25.75 -11.75
N PRO A 94 -15.31 -25.15 -11.84
CA PRO A 94 -15.45 -23.74 -12.25
C PRO A 94 -14.77 -22.77 -11.28
N PHE A 95 -14.75 -23.06 -9.98
CA PHE A 95 -14.07 -22.22 -9.00
C PHE A 95 -12.56 -22.23 -9.16
N ILE A 96 -11.96 -23.33 -9.60
CA ILE A 96 -10.52 -23.36 -9.90
C ILE A 96 -10.22 -22.56 -11.14
N VAL A 97 -10.99 -22.77 -12.22
CA VAL A 97 -10.80 -22.00 -13.46
C VAL A 97 -10.92 -20.50 -13.17
N LEU A 98 -11.92 -20.11 -12.38
CA LEU A 98 -12.10 -18.72 -11.95
C LEU A 98 -10.92 -18.23 -11.11
N THR A 99 -10.47 -18.99 -10.11
CA THR A 99 -9.35 -18.55 -9.26
C THR A 99 -8.03 -18.49 -10.01
N VAL A 100 -7.77 -19.42 -10.93
CA VAL A 100 -6.59 -19.38 -11.81
C VAL A 100 -6.64 -18.16 -12.74
N ALA A 101 -7.82 -17.87 -13.32
CA ALA A 101 -7.99 -16.67 -14.16
C ALA A 101 -7.77 -15.38 -13.35
N LEU A 102 -8.34 -15.29 -12.14
CA LEU A 102 -8.19 -14.13 -11.26
C LEU A 102 -6.74 -13.97 -10.77
N GLU A 103 -6.04 -15.06 -10.44
CA GLU A 103 -4.62 -15.01 -10.08
C GLU A 103 -3.75 -14.56 -11.23
N PHE A 104 -4.04 -14.99 -12.46
CA PHE A 104 -3.31 -14.56 -13.64
C PHE A 104 -3.52 -13.06 -13.91
N VAL A 105 -4.77 -12.59 -13.85
CA VAL A 105 -5.11 -11.17 -13.98
C VAL A 105 -4.48 -10.34 -12.87
N ALA A 106 -4.49 -10.84 -11.62
CA ALA A 106 -3.87 -10.17 -10.49
C ALA A 106 -2.34 -10.08 -10.66
N ALA A 107 -1.68 -11.18 -11.02
CA ALA A 107 -0.24 -11.23 -11.22
C ALA A 107 0.22 -10.30 -12.35
N VAL A 108 -0.40 -10.42 -13.53
CA VAL A 108 -0.05 -9.59 -14.70
C VAL A 108 -0.46 -8.13 -14.45
N GLY A 109 -1.67 -7.88 -13.95
CA GLY A 109 -2.17 -6.53 -13.73
C GLY A 109 -1.37 -5.74 -12.69
N MET A 110 -0.93 -6.38 -11.61
CA MET A 110 -0.11 -5.72 -10.59
C MET A 110 1.35 -5.53 -11.00
N VAL A 111 1.93 -6.48 -11.77
CA VAL A 111 3.33 -6.41 -12.22
C VAL A 111 3.50 -5.40 -13.36
N PHE A 112 2.58 -5.38 -14.32
CA PHE A 112 2.63 -4.48 -15.49
C PHE A 112 1.90 -3.14 -15.26
N ASP A 113 1.37 -2.91 -14.05
CA ASP A 113 0.57 -1.72 -13.70
C ASP A 113 -0.66 -1.51 -14.59
N ILE A 114 -1.28 -2.60 -15.05
CA ILE A 114 -2.49 -2.58 -15.87
C ILE A 114 -3.70 -2.61 -14.92
N TYR A 115 -4.33 -1.45 -14.71
CA TYR A 115 -5.46 -1.28 -13.80
C TYR A 115 -5.20 -1.87 -12.40
N PRO A 116 -4.20 -1.36 -11.66
CA PRO A 116 -3.69 -1.97 -10.42
C PRO A 116 -4.77 -2.14 -9.35
N ARG A 117 -5.76 -1.24 -9.29
CA ARG A 117 -6.90 -1.33 -8.36
C ARG A 117 -7.80 -2.55 -8.60
N TRP A 118 -8.10 -2.84 -9.86
CA TRP A 118 -8.91 -4.00 -10.24
C TRP A 118 -8.11 -5.29 -10.10
N ALA A 119 -6.84 -5.28 -10.52
CA ALA A 119 -5.93 -6.41 -10.36
C ALA A 119 -5.76 -6.79 -8.87
N ALA A 120 -5.58 -5.80 -8.00
CA ALA A 120 -5.51 -5.99 -6.56
C ALA A 120 -6.83 -6.56 -6.00
N ALA A 121 -7.99 -6.04 -6.42
CA ALA A 121 -9.29 -6.56 -6.01
C ALA A 121 -9.47 -8.05 -6.40
N CYS A 122 -9.00 -8.46 -7.58
CA CYS A 122 -8.98 -9.87 -7.98
C CYS A 122 -8.10 -10.71 -7.04
N GLY A 123 -6.90 -10.23 -6.70
CA GLY A 123 -6.01 -10.90 -5.76
C GLY A 123 -6.63 -11.05 -4.37
N VAL A 124 -7.29 -9.99 -3.86
CA VAL A 124 -8.02 -10.01 -2.59
C VAL A 124 -9.12 -11.06 -2.61
N ALA A 125 -9.93 -11.13 -3.66
CA ALA A 125 -11.01 -12.12 -3.78
C ALA A 125 -10.47 -13.56 -3.73
N VAL A 126 -9.35 -13.84 -4.41
CA VAL A 126 -8.70 -15.16 -4.37
C VAL A 126 -8.18 -15.48 -2.98
N LEU A 127 -7.50 -14.54 -2.32
CA LEU A 127 -6.91 -14.73 -1.00
C LEU A 127 -7.98 -14.91 0.09
N LEU A 128 -9.09 -14.17 0.01
CA LEU A 128 -10.24 -14.37 0.88
C LEU A 128 -10.92 -15.72 0.63
N GLY A 129 -11.04 -16.15 -0.64
CA GLY A 129 -11.53 -17.47 -0.98
C GLY A 129 -10.64 -18.58 -0.41
N ALA A 130 -9.32 -18.41 -0.45
CA ALA A 130 -8.36 -19.32 0.16
C ALA A 130 -8.48 -19.33 1.70
N ALA A 131 -8.59 -18.16 2.33
CA ALA A 131 -8.80 -18.04 3.78
C ALA A 131 -10.08 -18.77 4.20
N TYR A 132 -11.18 -18.58 3.46
CA TYR A 132 -12.44 -19.27 3.69
C TYR A 132 -12.29 -20.78 3.56
N ALA A 133 -11.69 -21.27 2.48
CA ALA A 133 -11.46 -22.70 2.28
C ALA A 133 -10.62 -23.30 3.43
N VAL A 134 -9.59 -22.60 3.88
CA VAL A 134 -8.75 -23.01 5.01
C VAL A 134 -9.57 -23.12 6.30
N VAL A 135 -10.39 -22.12 6.64
CA VAL A 135 -11.23 -22.15 7.85
C VAL A 135 -12.26 -23.29 7.78
N ARG A 136 -12.79 -23.59 6.58
CA ARG A 136 -13.77 -24.66 6.38
C ARG A 136 -13.16 -26.06 6.45
N ILE A 137 -11.96 -26.26 5.90
CA ILE A 137 -11.29 -27.56 5.85
C ILE A 137 -10.57 -27.86 7.16
N ASN A 138 -9.83 -26.90 7.71
CA ASN A 138 -8.97 -27.09 8.89
C ASN A 138 -9.62 -26.62 10.20
N GLY A 139 -10.79 -25.98 10.15
CA GLY A 139 -11.45 -25.39 11.32
C GLY A 139 -10.93 -23.99 11.66
N PRO A 140 -11.43 -23.36 12.75
CA PRO A 140 -11.13 -21.98 13.12
C PRO A 140 -9.74 -21.81 13.77
N ARG A 141 -8.75 -22.61 13.37
CA ARG A 141 -7.38 -22.49 13.88
C ARG A 141 -6.71 -21.30 13.21
N TRP A 142 -6.30 -20.31 13.99
CA TRP A 142 -5.73 -19.06 13.48
C TRP A 142 -4.29 -19.23 12.95
N ARG A 143 -3.46 -19.94 13.72
CA ARG A 143 -2.00 -20.06 13.50
C ARG A 143 -1.65 -20.87 12.24
N TRP A 144 -0.68 -20.40 11.45
CA TRP A 144 -0.20 -21.05 10.23
C TRP A 144 0.45 -22.41 10.46
N GLN A 145 1.10 -22.60 11.62
CA GLN A 145 1.63 -23.90 12.02
C GLN A 145 0.55 -24.99 12.09
N LEU A 146 -0.71 -24.59 12.25
CA LEU A 146 -1.89 -25.45 12.27
C LEU A 146 -2.71 -25.35 10.96
N MET A 147 -2.08 -24.87 9.88
CA MET A 147 -2.72 -24.58 8.59
C MET A 147 -3.87 -23.56 8.70
N GLY A 148 -3.66 -22.47 9.45
CA GLY A 148 -4.64 -21.39 9.63
C GLY A 148 -4.66 -20.31 8.53
N PRO A 149 -5.69 -19.43 8.52
CA PRO A 149 -5.92 -18.44 7.45
C PRO A 149 -5.12 -17.14 7.60
N GLU A 150 -4.25 -17.01 8.61
CA GLU A 150 -3.55 -15.76 8.93
C GLU A 150 -2.71 -15.22 7.76
N TYR A 151 -1.99 -16.09 7.04
CA TYR A 151 -1.19 -15.70 5.88
C TYR A 151 -2.05 -15.18 4.72
N PRO A 152 -3.07 -15.92 4.24
CA PRO A 152 -3.99 -15.42 3.22
C PRO A 152 -4.63 -14.07 3.59
N ILE A 153 -5.02 -13.87 4.85
CA ILE A 153 -5.64 -12.62 5.31
C ILE A 153 -4.61 -11.48 5.30
N PHE A 154 -3.40 -11.71 5.80
CA PHE A 154 -2.32 -10.72 5.76
C PHE A 154 -2.01 -10.29 4.33
N TRP A 155 -1.87 -11.24 3.42
CA TRP A 155 -1.62 -10.93 2.01
C TRP A 155 -2.81 -10.23 1.34
N ALA A 156 -4.05 -10.53 1.74
CA ALA A 156 -5.22 -9.81 1.24
C ALA A 156 -5.19 -8.35 1.66
N LEU A 157 -4.82 -8.06 2.91
CA LEU A 157 -4.63 -6.69 3.39
C LEU A 157 -3.48 -5.98 2.65
N ALA A 158 -2.37 -6.67 2.39
CA ALA A 158 -1.28 -6.11 1.60
C ALA A 158 -1.73 -5.73 0.17
N CYS A 159 -2.57 -6.57 -0.46
CA CYS A 159 -3.17 -6.26 -1.77
C CYS A 159 -4.15 -5.08 -1.69
N ILE A 160 -4.88 -4.92 -0.58
CA ILE A 160 -5.75 -3.75 -0.38
C ILE A 160 -4.90 -2.48 -0.26
N VAL A 161 -3.84 -2.53 0.54
CA VAL A 161 -2.93 -1.40 0.74
C VAL A 161 -2.29 -1.00 -0.59
N SER A 162 -1.81 -1.95 -1.39
CA SER A 162 -1.16 -1.68 -2.69
C SER A 162 -2.07 -1.04 -3.75
N ALA A 163 -3.38 -0.96 -3.51
CA ALA A 163 -4.35 -0.31 -4.40
C ALA A 163 -4.57 1.19 -4.13
N PHE A 164 -4.00 1.72 -3.03
CA PHE A 164 -4.10 3.13 -2.62
C PHE A 164 -2.92 3.96 -3.12
#